data_AF-A0A7Y5JSZ1-F1
#
_entry.id   AF-A0A7Y5JSZ1-F1
#
_cell.length_a   1.000
_cell.length_b   1.000
_cell.length_c   1.000
_cell.angle_alpha   90.00
_cell.angle_beta   90.00
_cell.angle_gamma   90.00
#
_symmetry.space_group_name_H-M   'P 1'
#
loop_
_entity.id
_entity.type
_entity.pdbx_description
1 polymer ?
#
loop_
_entity_poly.entity_id
_entity_poly.type
_entity_poly.pdbx_seq_one_letter_code
_entity_poly.pdbx_strand_id
1 'polypeptide(L)' 'MDTSEIAPVLVCSTCGTTPPTGQQAAARLSWSRGTDAGRTTWTCDRCSRDNLRSIESKLDPDWW' A
#
# COMPACT_ATOMS: atom_id res chain seq x y z
N MET A 1 -16.34 16.69 -22.91
CA MET A 1 -15.39 17.37 -22.00
C MET A 1 -14.82 16.26 -21.16
N ASP A 2 -13.68 15.73 -21.58
CA ASP A 2 -13.06 14.52 -21.03
C ASP A 2 -12.38 14.89 -19.72
N THR A 3 -13.10 14.73 -18.61
CA THR A 3 -12.53 14.88 -17.27
C THR A 3 -11.68 13.65 -17.03
N SER A 4 -10.51 13.59 -17.65
CA SER A 4 -9.45 12.68 -17.25
C SER A 4 -9.10 13.02 -15.81
N GLU A 5 -9.73 12.30 -14.88
CA GLU A 5 -9.53 12.44 -13.45
C GLU A 5 -8.06 12.21 -13.17
N ILE A 6 -7.32 13.28 -12.83
CA ILE A 6 -5.92 13.18 -12.44
C ILE A 6 -5.93 12.51 -11.06
N ALA A 7 -5.88 11.19 -11.10
CA ALA A 7 -5.88 10.39 -9.91
C ALA A 7 -4.60 10.74 -9.10
N PRO A 8 -4.71 11.02 -7.79
CA PRO A 8 -3.56 11.48 -7.00
C PRO A 8 -2.42 10.45 -7.04
N VAL A 9 -1.19 10.97 -7.02
CA VAL A 9 0.04 10.16 -6.93
C VAL A 9 0.02 9.39 -5.61
N LEU A 10 0.22 8.08 -5.70
CA LEU A 10 0.35 7.23 -4.52
C LEU A 10 1.67 7.50 -3.81
N VAL A 11 1.61 7.58 -2.47
CA VAL A 11 2.78 7.71 -1.60
C VAL A 11 2.66 6.66 -0.50
N CYS A 12 3.72 5.87 -0.30
CA CYS A 12 3.76 4.87 0.76
C CYS A 12 3.81 5.56 2.12
N SER A 13 2.85 5.27 3.02
CA SER A 13 2.81 5.87 4.36
C SER A 13 3.95 5.41 5.27
N THR A 14 4.64 4.32 4.92
CA THR A 14 5.78 3.80 5.70
C THR A 14 7.12 4.37 5.25
N CYS A 15 7.39 4.38 3.93
CA CYS A 15 8.72 4.72 3.40
C CYS A 15 8.74 5.91 2.43
N GLY A 16 7.59 6.53 2.14
CA GLY A 16 7.49 7.67 1.23
C GLY A 16 7.67 7.35 -0.26
N THR A 17 7.91 6.09 -0.63
CA THR A 17 8.05 5.68 -2.04
C THR A 17 6.81 6.06 -2.84
N THR A 18 7.03 6.50 -4.07
CA THR A 18 6.00 6.73 -5.09
C THR A 18 6.20 5.77 -6.27
N PRO A 19 5.13 5.28 -6.92
CA PRO A 19 5.26 4.51 -8.15
C PRO A 19 5.91 5.33 -9.26
N PRO A 20 6.68 4.71 -10.18
CA PRO A 20 7.19 5.37 -11.37
C PRO A 20 6.05 6.00 -12.21
N THR A 21 6.37 7.03 -12.98
CA THR A 21 5.44 7.64 -13.93
C THR A 21 4.85 6.57 -14.87
N GLY A 22 3.52 6.57 -15.02
CA GLY A 22 2.80 5.56 -15.80
C GLY A 22 2.46 4.27 -15.04
N GLN A 23 3.05 4.02 -13.87
CA GLN A 23 2.74 2.82 -13.06
C GLN A 23 1.74 3.07 -11.92
N GLN A 24 1.14 4.26 -11.85
CA GLN A 24 0.16 4.61 -10.82
C GLN A 24 -1.03 3.64 -10.81
N ALA A 25 -1.56 3.28 -11.99
CA ALA A 25 -2.68 2.35 -12.09
C ALA A 25 -2.30 0.94 -11.61
N ALA A 26 -1.12 0.44 -11.99
CA ALA A 26 -0.62 -0.85 -11.53
C ALA A 26 -0.41 -0.86 -10.00
N ALA A 27 0.16 0.21 -9.45
CA ALA A 27 0.36 0.34 -8.01
C ALA A 27 -0.96 0.40 -7.23
N ARG A 28 -2.04 0.99 -7.78
CA ARG A 28 -3.38 0.95 -7.14
C ARG A 28 -3.93 -0.47 -7.00
N LEU A 29 -3.49 -1.39 -7.84
CA LEU A 29 -3.90 -2.80 -7.81
C LEU A 29 -3.00 -3.65 -6.91
N SER A 30 -1.70 -3.33 -6.81
CA SER A 30 -0.73 -4.14 -6.05
C SER A 30 -0.45 -3.64 -4.63
N TRP A 31 -0.56 -2.34 -4.38
CA TRP A 31 -0.29 -1.76 -3.06
C TRP A 31 -1.45 -2.02 -2.11
N SER A 32 -1.12 -2.19 -0.83
CA SER A 32 -2.13 -2.38 0.21
C SER A 32 -2.78 -1.04 0.54
N ARG A 33 -4.12 -0.99 0.45
CA ARG A 33 -4.92 0.16 0.89
C ARG A 33 -5.34 -0.03 2.34
N GLY A 34 -5.09 0.99 3.17
CA GLY A 34 -5.50 1.02 4.57
C GLY A 34 -6.27 2.28 4.93
N THR A 35 -6.66 2.35 6.19
CA THR A 35 -7.24 3.55 6.80
C THR A 35 -6.50 3.84 8.10
N ASP A 36 -6.00 5.06 8.26
CA ASP A 36 -5.35 5.55 9.49
C ASP A 36 -5.93 6.91 9.89
N ALA A 37 -6.41 7.03 11.13
CA ALA A 37 -7.11 8.21 11.64
C ALA A 37 -8.20 8.73 10.67
N GLY A 38 -8.94 7.81 10.03
CA GLY A 38 -9.98 8.12 9.05
C GLY A 38 -9.48 8.53 7.66
N ARG A 39 -8.17 8.56 7.42
CA ARG A 39 -7.56 8.88 6.12
C ARG A 39 -7.18 7.60 5.38
N THR A 40 -7.39 7.58 4.06
CA THR A 40 -6.87 6.48 3.22
C THR A 40 -5.34 6.54 3.21
N THR A 41 -4.70 5.43 3.55
CA THR A 41 -3.25 5.23 3.46
C THR A 41 -2.93 4.15 2.45
N TRP A 42 -1.72 4.18 1.93
CA TRP A 42 -1.22 3.20 0.99
C TRP A 42 0.14 2.69 1.45
N THR A 43 0.34 1.38 1.37
CA THR A 43 1.61 0.73 1.71
C THR A 43 2.14 0.01 0.49
N CYS A 44 3.38 0.29 0.11
CA CYS A 44 3.99 -0.33 -1.06
C CYS A 44 4.23 -1.83 -0.85
N ASP A 45 4.32 -2.55 -1.96
CA ASP A 45 4.64 -3.97 -2.04
C ASP A 45 5.75 -4.44 -1.10
N ARG A 46 6.84 -3.66 -0.99
CA ARG A 46 7.98 -3.99 -0.13
C ARG A 46 7.60 -3.88 1.35
N CYS A 47 7.08 -2.73 1.76
CA CYS A 47 6.71 -2.48 3.15
C CYS A 47 5.59 -3.40 3.64
N SER A 48 4.64 -3.77 2.78
CA SER A 48 3.61 -4.75 3.12
C SER A 48 4.22 -6.12 3.45
N ARG A 49 5.17 -6.61 2.62
CA ARG A 49 5.85 -7.88 2.87
C ARG A 49 6.77 -7.85 4.10
N ASP A 50 7.46 -6.73 4.31
CA ASP A 50 8.30 -6.51 5.49
C ASP A 50 7.45 -6.56 6.78
N ASN A 51 6.25 -5.95 6.77
CA ASN A 51 5.37 -5.94 7.94
C ASN A 51 4.62 -7.26 8.16
N LEU A 52 4.22 -7.98 7.10
CA LEU A 52 3.59 -9.30 7.23
C LEU A 52 4.47 -10.30 7.99
N ARG A 53 5.79 -10.30 7.72
CA ARG A 53 6.76 -11.13 8.45
C ARG A 53 6.82 -10.84 9.95
N SER A 54 6.52 -9.60 10.36
CA SER A 54 6.51 -9.18 11.77
C SER A 54 5.30 -9.69 12.55
N ILE A 55 4.21 -10.05 11.86
CA ILE A 55 2.97 -10.58 12.45
C ILE A 55 3.00 -12.10 12.49
N GLU A 56 3.45 -12.77 11.42
CA GLU A 56 3.57 -14.24 11.37
C GLU A 56 4.53 -14.79 12.43
N SER A 57 5.62 -14.06 12.74
CA SER A 57 6.58 -14.47 13.78
C SER A 57 6.02 -14.37 15.22
N LYS A 58 4.81 -13.84 15.41
CA LYS A 58 4.18 -13.63 16.72
C LYS A 58 2.88 -14.42 16.89
N LEU A 59 2.42 -15.13 15.86
CA LEU A 59 1.27 -16.01 15.95
C LEU A 59 1.72 -17.38 16.45
N ASP A 60 0.99 -17.92 17.42
CA ASP A 60 1.22 -19.26 17.93
C ASP A 60 1.03 -20.28 16.80
N PRO A 61 2.03 -21.14 16.51
CA PRO A 61 1.89 -22.18 15.51
C PRO A 61 0.81 -23.23 15.85
N ASP A 62 0.19 -23.19 17.02
CA ASP A 62 -0.91 -24.09 17.39
C ASP A 62 -2.30 -23.60 16.93
N TRP A 63 -2.40 -22.46 16.23
CA TRP A 63 -3.70 -21.89 15.80
C TRP A 63 -3.88 -21.74 14.27
N TRP A 64 -3.24 -22.62 13.48
CA TRP A 64 -3.69 -22.91 12.10
C TRP A 64 -4.78 -23.99 12.07
#